data_AF-A0A0C9U736-F1
#
_entry.id   AF-A0A0C9U736-F1
#
_cell.length_a   1.000
_cell.length_b   1.000
_cell.length_c   1.000
_cell.angle_alpha   90.00
_cell.angle_beta   90.00
_cell.angle_gamma   90.00
#
_symmetry.space_group_name_H-M   'P 1'
#
loop_
_entity.id
_entity.type
_entity.pdbx_description
1 polymer ?
#
loop_
_entity_poly.entity_id
_entity_poly.type
_entity_poly.pdbx_seq_one_letter_code
_entity_poly.pdbx_strand_id
1 'polypeptide(L)'
;VTNLSNRKAAERFQRSGDTISRYFHAVHQALTSKTFYQTYVRLPDVNTHTPMEIALSPKLSPFFDECLGAFDGCHIDCSPPAEARARYRNRK
;
A
#
# COMPACT_ATOMS: atom_id res chain seq x y z
N VAL A 1 -6.11 1.74 -5.49
CA VAL A 1 -6.98 2.93 -5.26
C VAL A 1 -7.80 3.14 -6.52
N THR A 2 -9.13 3.10 -6.44
CA THR A 2 -9.97 3.42 -7.60
C THR A 2 -9.67 4.85 -8.01
N ASN A 3 -9.20 5.06 -9.25
CA ASN A 3 -8.81 6.38 -9.76
C ASN A 3 -10.06 7.25 -10.07
N LEU A 4 -11.01 7.29 -9.14
CA LEU A 4 -12.23 8.07 -9.24
C LEU A 4 -11.94 9.47 -8.70
N SER A 5 -12.13 10.47 -9.55
CA SER A 5 -12.09 11.88 -9.13
C SER A 5 -13.13 12.15 -8.04
N ASN A 6 -12.82 13.09 -7.14
CA ASN A 6 -13.76 13.57 -6.13
C ASN A 6 -15.15 13.90 -6.72
N ARG A 7 -15.21 14.53 -7.90
CA ARG A 7 -16.47 14.85 -8.59
C ARG A 7 -17.36 13.62 -8.84
N LYS A 8 -16.79 12.52 -9.32
CA LYS A 8 -17.53 11.26 -9.57
C LYS A 8 -18.03 10.62 -8.28
N ALA A 9 -17.24 10.71 -7.21
CA ALA A 9 -17.65 10.22 -5.90
C ALA A 9 -18.78 11.09 -5.32
N ALA A 10 -18.66 12.42 -5.42
CA ALA A 10 -19.68 13.37 -5.01
C ALA A 10 -21.03 13.09 -5.72
N GLU A 11 -20.99 12.85 -7.04
CA GLU A 11 -22.15 12.45 -7.83
C GLU A 11 -22.72 11.10 -7.37
N ARG A 12 -21.89 10.07 -7.19
CA ARG A 12 -22.36 8.74 -6.76
C ARG A 12 -23.03 8.77 -5.39
N PHE A 13 -22.45 9.49 -4.44
CA PHE A 13 -22.92 9.53 -3.07
C PHE A 13 -23.91 10.67 -2.79
N GLN A 14 -24.16 11.53 -3.78
CA GLN A 14 -25.03 12.70 -3.67
C GLN A 14 -24.62 13.60 -2.48
N ARG A 15 -23.31 13.86 -2.36
CA ARG A 15 -22.71 14.70 -1.32
C ARG A 15 -21.82 15.75 -1.95
N SER A 16 -21.52 16.81 -1.20
CA SER A 16 -20.54 17.81 -1.65
C SER A 16 -19.14 17.19 -1.76
N GLY A 17 -18.32 17.73 -2.66
CA GLY A 17 -16.92 17.29 -2.80
C GLY A 17 -16.09 17.53 -1.54
N ASP A 18 -16.48 18.49 -0.69
CA ASP A 18 -15.89 18.71 0.61
C ASP A 18 -16.16 17.54 1.57
N THR A 19 -17.41 17.07 1.66
CA THR A 19 -17.76 15.88 2.46
C THR A 19 -16.98 14.66 1.98
N ILE A 20 -16.90 14.44 0.66
CA ILE A 20 -16.11 13.33 0.10
C ILE A 20 -14.64 13.44 0.52
N SER A 21 -14.05 14.63 0.39
CA SER A 21 -12.66 14.86 0.77
C SER A 21 -12.43 14.59 2.25
N ARG A 22 -13.29 15.11 3.14
CA ARG A 22 -13.17 14.90 4.58
C ARG A 22 -13.16 13.42 4.96
N TYR A 23 -14.13 12.65 4.45
CA TYR A 23 -14.21 11.22 4.76
C TYR A 23 -13.07 10.42 4.13
N PHE A 24 -12.64 10.77 2.91
CA PHE A 24 -11.47 10.15 2.30
C PHE A 24 -10.23 10.31 3.18
N HIS A 25 -9.95 11.54 3.65
CA HIS A 25 -8.81 11.79 4.53
C HIS A 25 -8.95 11.10 5.88
N ALA A 26 -10.15 11.08 6.48
CA ALA A 26 -10.40 10.39 7.75
C ALA A 26 -10.13 8.89 7.65
N VAL A 27 -10.62 8.23 6.59
CA VAL A 27 -10.37 6.80 6.34
C VAL A 27 -8.90 6.56 6.05
N HIS A 28 -8.27 7.40 5.22
CA HIS A 28 -6.84 7.30 4.93
C HIS A 28 -6.00 7.40 6.20
N GLN A 29 -6.26 8.38 7.08
CA GLN A 29 -5.58 8.53 8.36
C GLN A 29 -5.80 7.33 9.28
N ALA A 30 -7.02 6.77 9.33
CA ALA A 30 -7.29 5.58 10.12
C ALA A 30 -6.49 4.36 9.64
N LEU A 31 -6.47 4.11 8.32
CA LEU A 31 -5.76 2.98 7.71
C LEU A 31 -4.24 3.12 7.76
N THR A 32 -3.73 4.35 7.69
CA THR A 32 -2.28 4.64 7.79
C THR A 32 -1.82 4.88 9.22
N SER A 33 -2.73 4.84 10.20
CA SER A 33 -2.36 5.02 11.60
C SER A 33 -1.44 3.89 12.06
N LYS A 34 -0.46 4.25 12.90
CA LYS A 34 0.49 3.28 13.48
C LYS A 34 -0.23 2.15 14.21
N THR A 35 -1.28 2.48 14.96
CA THR A 35 -2.09 1.48 15.67
C THR A 35 -2.73 0.49 14.72
N PHE A 36 -3.34 0.95 13.62
CA PHE A 36 -3.93 0.06 12.62
C PHE A 36 -2.87 -0.84 12.00
N TYR A 37 -1.75 -0.25 11.56
CA TYR A 37 -0.66 -0.99 10.93
C TYR A 37 -0.12 -2.08 11.86
N GLN A 38 0.22 -1.74 13.11
CA GLN A 38 0.77 -2.68 14.08
C GLN A 38 -0.21 -3.78 14.52
N THR A 39 -1.52 -3.50 14.47
CA THR A 39 -2.55 -4.45 14.89
C THR A 39 -2.90 -5.44 13.77
N TYR A 40 -2.99 -4.95 12.53
CA TYR A 40 -3.59 -5.70 11.42
C TYR A 40 -2.61 -6.09 10.31
N VAL A 41 -1.50 -5.36 10.14
CA VAL A 41 -0.52 -5.65 9.10
C VAL A 41 0.57 -6.55 9.68
N ARG A 42 0.70 -7.75 9.11
CA ARG A 42 1.80 -8.68 9.41
C ARG A 42 2.67 -8.80 8.18
N LEU A 43 3.92 -8.36 8.30
CA LEU A 43 4.90 -8.60 7.26
C LEU A 43 5.32 -10.07 7.30
N PRO A 44 5.46 -10.73 6.14
CA PRO A 44 5.98 -12.08 6.09
C PRO A 44 7.46 -12.09 6.50
N ASP A 45 7.86 -13.15 7.19
CA ASP A 45 9.25 -13.46 7.49
C ASP A 45 10.01 -13.87 6.22
N VAL A 46 11.34 -13.79 6.24
CA VAL A 46 12.22 -14.24 5.15
C VAL A 46 12.05 -15.73 4.80
N ASN A 47 11.52 -16.54 5.73
CA ASN A 47 11.21 -17.96 5.48
C ASN A 47 9.77 -18.18 4.97
N THR A 48 9.00 -17.12 4.77
CA THR A 48 7.63 -17.23 4.26
C THR A 48 7.69 -17.53 2.78
N HIS A 49 7.14 -18.67 2.39
CA HIS A 49 7.14 -19.11 1.01
C HIS A 49 6.11 -18.32 0.19
N THR A 50 6.38 -18.16 -1.10
CA THR A 50 5.43 -17.57 -2.05
C THR A 50 4.10 -18.35 -2.01
N PRO A 51 2.94 -17.67 -1.86
CA PRO A 51 1.64 -18.32 -1.94
C PRO A 51 1.47 -19.14 -3.22
N MET A 52 0.80 -20.30 -3.12
CA MET A 52 0.63 -21.22 -4.25
C MET A 52 -0.10 -20.56 -5.42
N GLU A 53 -1.02 -19.63 -5.15
CA GLU A 53 -1.76 -18.89 -6.16
C GLU A 53 -0.85 -18.05 -7.08
N ILE A 54 0.29 -17.61 -6.54
CA ILE A 54 1.32 -16.87 -7.28
C ILE A 54 2.29 -17.85 -7.93
N ALA A 55 2.82 -18.80 -7.16
CA ALA A 55 3.83 -19.75 -7.63
C ALA A 55 3.31 -20.64 -8.77
N LEU A 56 2.03 -21.02 -8.75
CA LEU A 56 1.40 -21.86 -9.77
C LEU A 56 0.89 -21.06 -10.99
N SER A 57 0.94 -19.73 -10.94
CA SER A 57 0.46 -18.88 -12.03
C SER A 57 1.62 -18.51 -12.95
N PRO A 58 1.66 -19.01 -14.20
CA PRO A 58 2.74 -18.69 -15.15
C PRO A 58 2.85 -17.20 -15.49
N LYS A 59 1.77 -16.45 -15.23
CA LYS A 59 1.73 -14.99 -15.41
C LYS A 59 2.37 -14.24 -14.25
N LEU A 60 2.36 -14.81 -13.04
CA LEU A 60 2.79 -14.14 -11.82
C LEU A 60 4.16 -14.64 -11.34
N SER A 61 4.42 -15.95 -11.40
CA SER A 61 5.68 -16.54 -10.92
C SER A 61 6.94 -15.85 -11.47
N PRO A 62 7.04 -15.46 -12.76
CA PRO A 62 8.25 -14.80 -13.26
C PRO A 62 8.58 -13.46 -12.60
N PHE A 63 7.60 -12.83 -11.94
CA PHE A 63 7.73 -11.50 -11.34
C PHE A 63 7.65 -11.49 -9.82
N PHE A 64 7.06 -12.52 -9.23
CA PHE A 64 6.70 -12.55 -7.80
C PHE A 64 7.22 -13.78 -7.07
N ASP A 65 8.02 -14.64 -7.71
CA ASP A 65 8.76 -15.67 -7.00
C ASP A 65 9.72 -15.03 -5.98
N GLU A 66 9.73 -15.56 -4.75
CA GLU A 66 10.44 -15.04 -3.58
C GLU A 66 10.06 -13.61 -3.15
N CYS A 67 8.93 -13.08 -3.65
CA CYS A 67 8.44 -11.77 -3.24
C CYS A 67 7.88 -11.83 -1.82
N LEU A 68 8.58 -11.22 -0.87
CA LEU A 68 8.12 -11.02 0.51
C LEU A 68 7.05 -9.91 0.63
N GLY A 69 6.70 -9.25 -0.46
CA GLY A 69 5.63 -8.24 -0.47
C GLY A 69 5.89 -7.12 -1.46
N ALA A 70 4.83 -6.38 -1.76
CA ALA A 70 4.93 -5.21 -2.63
C ALA A 70 5.65 -4.07 -1.90
N PHE A 71 6.90 -3.81 -2.30
CA PHE A 71 7.65 -2.64 -1.80
C PHE A 71 7.02 -1.31 -2.27
N ASP A 72 6.38 -1.31 -3.44
CA ASP A 72 6.00 -0.09 -4.17
C ASP A 72 4.59 0.45 -3.84
N GLY A 73 3.90 -0.13 -2.85
CA GLY A 73 2.49 0.22 -2.55
C GLY A 73 2.24 0.86 -1.19
N CYS A 74 3.16 0.69 -0.24
CA CYS A 74 3.03 1.21 1.11
C CYS A 74 4.22 2.13 1.40
N HIS A 75 3.94 3.39 1.69
CA HIS A 75 4.85 4.23 2.47
C HIS A 75 5.00 3.58 3.85
N ILE A 76 5.83 2.54 3.94
CA ILE A 76 6.36 2.07 5.21
C ILE A 76 7.30 3.20 5.66
N ASP A 77 7.10 3.71 6.87
CA ASP A 77 8.04 4.63 7.49
C ASP A 77 9.40 3.93 7.63
N CYS A 78 10.24 4.15 6.64
CA CYS A 78 11.57 3.60 6.53
C CYS A 78 12.55 4.72 6.90
N SER A 79 13.28 4.53 8.00
CA SER A 79 14.39 5.40 8.41
C SER A 79 15.69 4.61 8.24
N PRO A 80 16.27 4.58 7.02
CA PRO A 80 17.46 3.79 6.78
C PRO A 80 18.69 4.48 7.40
N PRO A 81 19.74 3.70 7.75
CA PRO A 81 21.03 4.24 8.19
C PRO A 81 21.57 5.28 7.22
N ALA A 82 22.34 6.25 7.72
CA ALA A 82 22.79 7.41 6.95
C ALA A 82 23.51 7.01 5.65
N GLU A 83 24.27 5.92 5.71
CA GLU A 83 25.07 5.33 4.63
C GLU A 83 24.19 4.73 3.52
N ALA A 84 23.00 4.26 3.87
CA ALA A 84 22.09 3.57 2.95
C ALA A 84 21.03 4.50 2.33
N ARG A 85 20.79 5.68 2.90
CA ARG A 85 19.73 6.64 2.47
C ARG A 85 19.69 6.91 0.96
N ALA A 86 20.85 6.98 0.30
CA ALA A 86 20.91 7.22 -1.13
C ALA A 86 20.20 6.13 -1.97
N ARG A 87 20.19 4.89 -1.49
CA ARG A 87 19.55 3.73 -2.16
C ARG A 87 18.02 3.72 -2.01
N TYR A 88 17.50 4.37 -0.97
CA TYR A 88 16.06 4.46 -0.66
C TYR A 88 15.41 5.73 -1.21
N ARG A 89 16.18 6.60 -1.88
CA ARG A 89 15.60 7.74 -2.60
C ARG A 89 15.07 7.23 -3.92
N ASN A 90 13.77 7.40 -4.14
CA ASN A 90 13.17 7.17 -5.45
C ASN A 90 13.94 7.97 -6.51
N ARG A 91 14.41 7.27 -7.53
CA ARG A 91 15.03 7.87 -8.70
C ARG A 91 13.88 8.43 -9.53
N LYS A 92 13.67 9.76 -9.46
CA LYS A 92 12.93 10.44 -10.51
C LYS A 92 13.68 10.31 -11.84
#